data_AF-A0A3S3VVI1-F1
#
_entry.id   AF-A0A3S3VVI1-F1
#
_cell.length_a   1.000
_cell.length_b   1.000
_cell.length_c   1.000
_cell.angle_alpha   90.00
_cell.angle_beta   90.00
_cell.angle_gamma   90.00
#
_symmetry.space_group_name_H-M   'P 1'
#
loop_
_entity.id
_entity.type
_entity.pdbx_description
1 polymer ?
#
loop_
_entity_poly.entity_id
_entity_poly.type
_entity_poly.pdbx_seq_one_letter_code
_entity_poly.pdbx_strand_id
1 'polypeptide(L)'
;MKSKEEILNNYYAQGADGMPEISADGLLKAMEEYRRQAEEAAFNAAKEFEGGVIGGKELFETYEDYKANLVVPVAAPAEPDELAQIQFMADSILELFIPQDKIVEQLSFDIRTNGKEYVVSYNKTPQGYWVFSDYTPTE
;
A
#
# COMPACT_ATOMS: atom_id res chain seq x y z
N MET A 1 24.37 -11.52 -20.54
CA MET A 1 23.61 -12.29 -19.54
C MET A 1 24.47 -13.47 -19.13
N LYS A 2 24.63 -13.72 -17.82
CA LYS A 2 25.30 -14.92 -17.28
C LYS A 2 24.37 -16.12 -17.39
N SER A 3 24.91 -17.32 -17.50
CA SER A 3 24.11 -18.55 -17.44
C SER A 3 23.54 -18.76 -16.03
N LYS A 4 22.51 -19.61 -15.94
CA LYS A 4 21.91 -20.00 -14.66
C LYS A 4 22.96 -20.65 -13.73
N GLU A 5 23.83 -21.48 -14.29
CA GLU A 5 24.89 -22.18 -13.58
C GLU A 5 25.95 -21.20 -13.05
N GLU A 6 26.34 -20.20 -13.85
CA GLU A 6 27.28 -19.15 -13.43
C GLU A 6 26.72 -18.29 -12.29
N ILE A 7 25.40 -18.03 -12.29
CA ILE A 7 24.75 -17.28 -11.23
C ILE A 7 24.68 -18.11 -9.95
N LEU A 8 24.24 -19.37 -10.05
CA LEU A 8 24.18 -20.30 -8.91
C LEU A 8 25.56 -20.50 -8.26
N ASN A 9 26.62 -20.60 -9.06
CA ASN A 9 27.99 -20.74 -8.59
C ASN A 9 28.47 -19.63 -7.65
N ASN A 10 27.92 -18.42 -7.75
CA ASN A 10 28.30 -17.31 -6.86
C ASN A 10 27.68 -17.43 -5.45
N TYR A 11 26.70 -18.31 -5.27
CA TYR A 11 25.95 -18.45 -4.02
C TYR A 11 26.14 -19.80 -3.33
N TYR A 12 26.90 -20.73 -3.93
CA TYR A 12 27.35 -21.92 -3.25
C TYR A 12 28.38 -21.56 -2.17
N ALA A 13 28.22 -22.18 -1.00
CA ALA A 13 29.22 -22.23 0.05
C ALA A 13 29.79 -23.65 0.14
N GLN A 14 30.97 -23.79 0.73
CA GLN A 14 31.53 -25.11 1.00
C GLN A 14 30.93 -25.66 2.30
N GLY A 15 30.23 -26.78 2.20
CA GLY A 15 29.69 -27.52 3.33
C GLY A 15 30.78 -28.15 4.20
N ALA A 16 30.42 -28.61 5.40
CA ALA A 16 31.35 -29.20 6.35
C ALA A 16 32.00 -30.50 5.85
N ASP A 17 31.39 -31.15 4.86
CA ASP A 17 31.87 -32.33 4.16
C ASP A 17 32.73 -31.99 2.91
N GLY A 18 32.96 -30.71 2.64
CA GLY A 18 33.68 -30.22 1.48
C GLY A 18 32.86 -30.17 0.20
N MET A 19 31.57 -30.55 0.22
CA MET A 19 30.68 -30.48 -0.93
C MET A 19 30.06 -29.09 -1.08
N PRO A 20 29.75 -28.62 -2.31
CA PRO A 20 29.04 -27.38 -2.52
C PRO A 20 27.61 -27.48 -1.95
N GLU A 21 27.25 -26.58 -1.04
CA GLU A 21 25.92 -26.46 -0.49
C GLU A 21 25.37 -25.05 -0.76
N ILE A 22 24.09 -24.95 -1.07
CA ILE A 22 23.39 -23.67 -1.24
C ILE A 22 22.28 -23.57 -0.20
N SER A 23 22.29 -22.48 0.56
CA SER A 23 21.21 -22.20 1.50
C SER A 23 19.94 -21.75 0.76
N ALA A 24 18.78 -21.81 1.41
CA ALA A 24 17.54 -21.28 0.87
C ALA A 24 17.67 -19.80 0.46
N ASP A 25 18.34 -18.99 1.30
CA ASP A 25 18.62 -17.58 1.00
C ASP A 25 19.56 -17.40 -0.19
N GLY A 26 20.58 -18.27 -0.32
CA GLY A 26 21.51 -18.26 -1.45
C GLY A 26 20.80 -18.58 -2.77
N LEU A 27 19.89 -19.57 -2.74
CA LEU A 27 19.07 -19.92 -3.88
C LEU A 27 18.11 -18.79 -4.27
N LEU A 28 17.46 -18.15 -3.29
CA LEU A 28 16.57 -17.02 -3.53
C LEU A 28 17.32 -15.87 -4.21
N LYS A 29 18.50 -15.50 -3.69
CA LYS A 29 19.35 -14.46 -4.30
C LYS A 29 19.80 -14.83 -5.72
N ALA A 30 20.13 -16.09 -5.97
CA ALA A 30 20.46 -16.56 -7.31
C ALA A 30 19.28 -16.42 -8.28
N MET A 31 18.07 -16.75 -7.84
CA MET A 31 16.85 -16.61 -8.63
C MET A 31 16.51 -15.14 -8.91
N GLU A 32 16.66 -14.26 -7.91
CA GLU A 32 16.46 -12.82 -8.06
C GLU A 32 17.44 -12.20 -9.07
N GLU A 33 18.71 -12.58 -9.00
CA GLU A 33 19.74 -12.13 -9.93
C GLU A 33 19.44 -12.60 -11.36
N TYR A 34 19.04 -13.87 -11.53
CA TYR A 34 18.64 -14.38 -12.83
C TYR A 34 17.42 -13.65 -13.39
N ARG A 35 16.39 -13.42 -12.57
CA ARG A 35 15.20 -12.65 -12.95
C ARG A 35 15.59 -11.23 -13.41
N ARG A 36 16.46 -10.55 -12.65
CA ARG A 36 16.93 -9.19 -12.98
C ARG A 36 17.64 -9.15 -14.33
N GLN A 37 18.56 -10.08 -14.58
CA GLN A 37 19.29 -10.13 -15.86
C GLN A 37 18.36 -10.47 -17.03
N ALA A 38 17.35 -11.32 -16.83
CA ALA A 38 16.37 -11.64 -17.86
C ALA A 38 15.49 -10.43 -18.21
N GLU A 39 15.06 -9.66 -17.20
CA GLU A 39 14.27 -8.45 -17.39
C GLU A 39 15.07 -7.35 -18.11
N GLU A 40 16.33 -7.13 -17.70
CA GLU A 40 17.23 -6.19 -18.37
C GLU A 40 17.51 -6.61 -19.83
N ALA A 41 17.74 -7.89 -20.08
CA ALA A 41 17.93 -8.41 -21.43
C ALA A 41 16.67 -8.26 -22.30
N ALA A 42 15.47 -8.51 -21.74
CA ALA A 42 14.21 -8.29 -22.43
C ALA A 42 13.96 -6.81 -22.76
N PHE A 43 14.29 -5.91 -21.82
CA PHE A 43 14.24 -4.47 -22.05
C PHE A 43 15.18 -4.04 -23.19
N ASN A 44 16.44 -4.50 -23.17
CA ASN A 44 17.40 -4.18 -24.23
C ASN A 44 16.98 -4.76 -25.58
N ALA A 45 16.45 -5.99 -25.62
CA ALA A 45 15.93 -6.60 -26.84
C ALA A 45 14.71 -5.85 -27.41
N ALA A 46 13.79 -5.40 -26.55
CA ALA A 46 12.67 -4.57 -26.94
C ALA A 46 13.13 -3.23 -27.52
N LYS A 47 14.13 -2.58 -26.88
CA LYS A 47 14.75 -1.38 -27.43
C LYS A 47 15.36 -1.64 -28.80
N GLU A 48 16.07 -2.73 -29.01
CA GLU A 48 16.67 -3.05 -30.33
C GLU A 48 15.61 -3.30 -31.42
N PHE A 49 14.51 -3.98 -31.07
CA PHE A 49 13.42 -4.32 -31.99
C PHE A 49 12.62 -3.09 -32.47
N GLU A 50 12.52 -2.03 -31.66
CA GLU A 50 11.88 -0.76 -32.06
C GLU A 50 12.71 0.11 -33.01
N GLY A 51 13.58 -0.49 -33.83
CA GLY A 51 14.37 0.18 -34.88
C GLY A 51 13.56 0.94 -35.96
N GLY A 52 12.24 1.13 -35.81
CA GLY A 52 11.40 1.88 -36.74
C GLY A 52 10.15 2.53 -36.15
N VAL A 53 9.97 2.55 -34.82
CA VAL A 53 8.81 3.18 -34.17
C VAL A 53 9.30 4.32 -33.28
N ILE A 54 8.93 5.55 -33.63
CA ILE A 54 9.18 6.74 -32.80
C ILE A 54 8.40 6.56 -31.50
N GLY A 55 9.09 6.39 -30.37
CA GLY A 55 8.42 6.14 -29.10
C GLY A 55 9.29 5.47 -28.03
N GLY A 56 9.46 4.16 -28.03
CA GLY A 56 10.02 3.45 -26.87
C GLY A 56 11.55 3.47 -26.74
N LYS A 57 12.32 3.59 -27.82
CA LYS A 57 13.80 3.78 -27.74
C LYS A 57 14.23 5.04 -26.98
N GLU A 58 13.42 6.09 -27.06
CA GLU A 58 13.77 7.43 -26.56
C GLU A 58 13.17 7.75 -25.18
N LEU A 59 12.21 6.93 -24.70
CA LEU A 59 11.53 7.19 -23.43
C LEU A 59 12.38 6.82 -22.21
N PHE A 60 13.21 5.77 -22.29
CA PHE A 60 14.07 5.32 -21.19
C PHE A 60 15.47 4.96 -21.70
N GLU A 61 16.49 5.65 -21.19
CA GLU A 61 17.89 5.42 -21.57
C GLU A 61 18.36 4.05 -21.06
N THR A 62 18.06 3.75 -19.79
CA THR A 62 18.44 2.50 -19.11
C THR A 62 17.24 1.72 -18.57
N TYR A 63 17.47 0.43 -18.27
CA TYR A 63 16.48 -0.42 -17.59
C TYR A 63 16.11 0.12 -16.20
N GLU A 64 17.07 0.74 -15.49
CA GLU A 64 16.83 1.36 -14.19
C GLU A 64 15.88 2.58 -14.30
N ASP A 65 16.02 3.41 -15.35
CA ASP A 65 15.12 4.53 -15.59
C ASP A 65 13.68 4.05 -15.85
N TYR A 66 13.55 2.99 -16.65
CA TYR A 66 12.27 2.35 -16.91
C TYR A 66 11.62 1.84 -15.61
N LYS A 67 12.38 1.17 -14.74
CA LYS A 67 11.86 0.70 -13.45
C LYS A 67 11.48 1.85 -12.51
N ALA A 68 12.31 2.90 -12.45
CA ALA A 68 12.02 4.06 -11.61
C ALA A 68 10.69 4.73 -12.00
N ASN A 69 10.37 4.75 -13.30
CA ASN A 69 9.09 5.28 -13.78
C ASN A 69 7.89 4.36 -13.53
N LEU A 70 8.10 3.06 -13.29
CA LEU A 70 7.03 2.14 -12.84
C LEU A 70 6.70 2.31 -11.35
N VAL A 71 7.62 2.88 -10.56
CA VAL A 71 7.37 3.21 -9.17
C VAL A 71 6.53 4.48 -9.15
N VAL A 72 5.21 4.33 -9.25
CA VAL A 72 4.28 5.40 -8.86
C VAL A 72 4.51 5.61 -7.37
N PRO A 73 5.03 6.77 -6.91
CA PRO A 73 5.02 7.07 -5.49
C PRO A 73 3.55 7.12 -5.11
N VAL A 74 3.09 6.09 -4.40
CA VAL A 74 1.80 6.14 -3.72
C VAL A 74 1.99 7.24 -2.68
N ALA A 75 1.49 8.44 -3.01
CA ALA A 75 1.44 9.51 -2.05
C ALA A 75 0.78 8.94 -0.79
N ALA A 76 1.45 9.08 0.36
CA ALA A 76 0.83 8.69 1.62
C ALA A 76 -0.57 9.33 1.65
N PRO A 77 -1.63 8.56 1.97
CA PRO A 77 -2.95 9.15 2.07
C PRO A 77 -2.86 10.34 3.02
N ALA A 78 -3.44 11.47 2.61
CA ALA A 78 -3.46 12.66 3.45
C ALA A 78 -3.99 12.28 4.84
N GLU A 79 -3.34 12.78 5.89
CA GLU A 79 -3.86 12.57 7.24
C GLU A 79 -5.30 13.08 7.28
N PRO A 80 -6.26 12.27 7.76
CA PRO A 80 -7.66 12.69 7.82
C PRO A 80 -7.76 13.92 8.71
N ASP A 81 -8.57 14.89 8.30
CA ASP A 81 -8.84 16.07 9.10
C ASP A 81 -9.52 15.69 10.44
N GLU A 82 -9.46 16.60 11.42
CA GLU A 82 -10.00 16.35 12.77
C GLU A 82 -11.49 15.95 12.74
N LEU A 83 -12.26 16.55 11.83
CA LEU A 83 -13.66 16.21 11.60
C LEU A 83 -13.82 14.74 11.15
N ALA A 84 -13.07 14.31 10.13
CA ALA A 84 -13.15 12.96 9.59
C ALA A 84 -12.73 11.92 10.65
N GLN A 85 -11.76 12.24 11.50
CA GLN A 85 -11.36 11.38 12.61
C GLN A 85 -12.46 11.27 13.68
N ILE A 86 -13.05 12.41 14.08
CA ILE A 86 -14.16 12.46 15.05
C ILE A 86 -15.37 11.67 14.52
N GLN A 87 -15.76 11.94 13.28
CA GLN A 87 -16.89 11.27 12.64
C GLN A 87 -16.63 9.76 12.49
N PHE A 88 -15.45 9.35 12.04
CA PHE A 88 -15.11 7.92 11.92
C PHE A 88 -15.22 7.18 13.26
N MET A 89 -14.69 7.79 14.33
CA MET A 89 -14.80 7.22 15.67
C MET A 89 -16.25 7.15 16.15
N ALA A 90 -17.01 8.24 15.96
CA ALA A 90 -18.42 8.30 16.33
C ALA A 90 -19.26 7.25 15.59
N ASP A 91 -19.08 7.13 14.27
CA ASP A 91 -19.80 6.18 13.41
C ASP A 91 -19.47 4.73 13.82
N SER A 92 -18.23 4.45 14.25
CA SER A 92 -17.81 3.10 14.66
C SER A 92 -18.50 2.58 15.93
N ILE A 93 -19.03 3.48 16.77
CA ILE A 93 -19.70 3.13 18.04
C ILE A 93 -21.17 3.53 18.07
N LEU A 94 -21.68 4.20 17.04
CA LEU A 94 -23.04 4.72 16.95
C LEU A 94 -24.10 3.67 17.32
N GLU A 95 -23.93 2.43 16.86
CA GLU A 95 -24.85 1.32 17.12
C GLU A 95 -25.10 1.06 18.62
N LEU A 96 -24.15 1.40 19.49
CA LEU A 96 -24.27 1.27 20.94
C LEU A 96 -25.19 2.33 21.57
N PHE A 97 -25.39 3.44 20.88
CA PHE A 97 -26.13 4.61 21.36
C PHE A 97 -27.49 4.79 20.66
N ILE A 98 -27.82 3.94 19.67
CA ILE A 98 -29.13 4.02 19.00
C ILE A 98 -30.25 3.70 20.01
N PRO A 99 -31.17 4.64 20.26
CA PRO A 99 -32.27 4.42 21.18
C PRO A 99 -33.24 3.36 20.63
N GLN A 100 -33.79 2.54 21.53
CA GLN A 100 -34.83 1.56 21.18
C GLN A 100 -36.17 2.21 20.82
N ASP A 101 -36.40 3.43 21.31
CA ASP A 101 -37.58 4.21 20.99
C ASP A 101 -37.46 4.81 19.57
N LYS A 102 -38.41 4.42 18.72
CA LYS A 102 -38.45 4.84 17.30
C LYS A 102 -38.87 6.30 17.11
N ILE A 103 -39.40 6.95 18.15
CA ILE A 103 -39.85 8.35 18.13
C ILE A 103 -38.66 9.32 18.26
N VAL A 104 -37.50 8.84 18.72
CA VAL A 104 -36.32 9.69 18.89
C VAL A 104 -35.75 10.03 17.50
N GLU A 105 -35.65 11.34 17.24
CA GLU A 105 -35.12 11.90 15.98
C GLU A 105 -33.70 12.47 16.12
N GLN A 106 -33.20 12.60 17.35
CA GLN A 106 -31.89 13.16 17.66
C GLN A 106 -31.20 12.36 18.76
N LEU A 107 -29.90 12.12 18.62
CA LEU A 107 -29.09 11.53 19.68
C LEU A 107 -27.76 12.28 19.79
N SER A 108 -27.20 12.29 20.99
CA SER A 108 -25.86 12.79 21.26
C SER A 108 -25.17 11.93 22.30
N PHE A 109 -23.85 11.81 22.19
CA PHE A 109 -23.02 11.05 23.12
C PHE A 109 -21.58 11.58 23.13
N ASP A 110 -20.87 11.28 24.21
CA ASP A 110 -19.47 11.67 24.40
C ASP A 110 -18.53 10.66 23.76
N ILE A 111 -17.51 11.17 23.07
CA ILE A 111 -16.38 10.39 22.57
C ILE A 111 -15.06 11.02 22.98
N ARG A 112 -14.02 10.19 23.08
CA ARG A 112 -12.65 10.64 23.31
C ARG A 112 -11.75 10.18 22.19
N THR A 113 -11.08 11.12 21.52
CA THR A 113 -10.10 10.86 20.48
C THR A 113 -8.95 11.86 20.56
N ASN A 114 -7.73 11.43 20.24
CA ASN A 114 -6.51 12.26 20.34
C ASN A 114 -6.33 12.99 21.68
N GLY A 115 -6.79 12.38 22.77
CA GLY A 115 -6.69 12.97 24.11
C GLY A 115 -7.67 14.11 24.41
N LYS A 116 -8.59 14.42 23.49
CA LYS A 116 -9.66 15.40 23.66
C LYS A 116 -11.03 14.72 23.75
N GLU A 117 -11.96 15.35 24.43
CA GLU A 117 -13.34 14.88 24.58
C GLU A 117 -14.27 15.73 23.72
N TYR A 118 -15.26 15.08 23.12
CA TYR A 118 -16.21 15.72 22.22
C TYR A 118 -17.59 15.13 22.45
N VAL A 119 -18.61 15.99 22.44
CA VAL A 119 -20.01 15.60 22.30
C VAL A 119 -20.32 15.55 20.80
N VAL A 120 -20.68 14.38 20.28
CA VAL A 120 -21.12 14.22 18.89
C VAL A 120 -22.64 14.16 18.81
N SER A 121 -23.20 14.73 17.75
CA SER A 121 -24.66 14.82 17.54
C SER A 121 -25.07 14.19 16.20
N TYR A 122 -26.17 13.44 16.23
CA TYR A 122 -26.75 12.80 15.06
C TYR A 122 -28.23 13.15 14.92
N ASN A 123 -28.67 13.32 13.69
CA ASN A 123 -30.06 13.47 13.32
C ASN A 123 -30.53 12.24 12.54
N LYS A 124 -31.76 11.82 12.80
CA LYS A 124 -32.41 10.77 12.05
C LYS A 124 -33.03 11.33 10.77
N THR A 125 -32.82 10.62 9.67
CA THR A 125 -33.38 10.95 8.37
C THR A 125 -34.82 10.44 8.26
N PRO A 126 -35.64 10.98 7.33
CA PRO A 126 -36.98 10.45 7.06
C PRO A 126 -37.01 8.96 6.68
N GLN A 127 -35.90 8.42 6.18
CA GLN A 127 -35.73 7.01 5.85
C GLN A 127 -35.30 6.15 7.05
N GLY A 128 -35.05 6.76 8.21
CA GLY A 128 -34.70 6.10 9.46
C GLY A 128 -33.19 5.90 9.70
N TYR A 129 -32.32 6.43 8.84
CA TYR A 129 -30.87 6.39 9.03
C TYR A 129 -30.38 7.52 9.92
N TRP A 130 -29.40 7.26 10.78
CA TRP A 130 -28.72 8.27 11.59
C TRP A 130 -27.57 8.90 10.80
N VAL A 131 -27.52 10.23 10.78
CA VAL A 131 -26.51 10.99 10.04
C VAL A 131 -25.81 11.95 10.98
N PHE A 132 -24.46 11.89 10.96
CA PHE A 132 -23.62 12.79 11.71
C PHE A 132 -23.97 14.25 11.37
N SER A 133 -24.19 15.06 12.40
CA SER A 133 -24.68 16.42 12.25
C SER A 133 -23.64 17.45 12.67
N ASP A 134 -23.07 17.30 13.87
CA ASP A 134 -22.03 18.19 14.37
C ASP A 134 -21.29 17.56 15.56
N TYR A 135 -20.20 18.20 15.99
CA TYR A 135 -19.50 17.90 17.23
C TYR A 135 -19.18 19.17 18.01
N THR A 136 -19.07 19.06 19.34
CA THR A 136 -18.63 20.15 20.20
C THR A 136 -17.56 19.64 21.16
N PRO A 137 -16.39 20.27 21.24
CA PRO A 137 -15.38 19.89 22.22
C PRO A 137 -15.90 20.17 23.64
N THR A 138 -15.65 19.24 24.56
CA THR A 138 -15.89 19.41 25.98
C THR A 138 -14.59 19.88 26.66
N GLU A 139 -14.67 20.96 27.44
CA GLU A 139 -13.53 21.54 28.19
C GLU A 139 -13.03 20.61 29.32
#